data_AF-A0A915NFV4-F1
#
_entry.id   AF-A0A915NFV4-F1
#
_cell.length_a   1.000
_cell.length_b   1.000
_cell.length_c   1.000
_cell.angle_alpha   90.00
_cell.angle_beta   90.00
_cell.angle_gamma   90.00
#
_symmetry.space_group_name_H-M   'P 1'
#
loop_
_entity.id
_entity.type
_entity.pdbx_description
1 polymer ?
#
loop_
_entity_poly.entity_id
_entity_poly.type
_entity_poly.pdbx_seq_one_letter_code
_entity_poly.pdbx_strand_id
1 'polypeptide(L)'
;MLTANYNYEALKQFLNKFPEYKGRPTIISGESYAGVYLPMLANLIIKRQKKFSINLKGVLIGNGALSGIIRFNTMPLYAYGHAIIDEELWQYFGKKCCKGCVVDENT
;
A
#
# COMPACT_ATOMS: atom_id res chain seq x y z
N MET A 1 -4.91 -11.41 -10.32
CA MET A 1 -5.84 -10.31 -9.98
C MET A 1 -6.14 -9.50 -11.23
N LEU A 2 -7.43 -9.30 -11.52
CA LEU A 2 -7.92 -8.72 -12.77
C LEU A 2 -7.39 -7.29 -13.04
N THR A 3 -7.45 -6.42 -12.02
CA THR A 3 -7.01 -5.01 -12.12
C THR A 3 -5.54 -4.86 -12.52
N ALA A 4 -4.64 -5.66 -11.95
CA ALA A 4 -3.22 -5.56 -12.28
C ALA A 4 -2.93 -5.95 -13.73
N ASN A 5 -3.68 -6.91 -14.30
CA ASN A 5 -3.59 -7.23 -15.73
C ASN A 5 -4.07 -6.08 -16.60
N TYR A 6 -5.21 -5.45 -16.26
CA TYR A 6 -5.71 -4.30 -17.02
C TYR A 6 -4.75 -3.11 -16.96
N ASN A 7 -4.19 -2.80 -15.80
CA ASN A 7 -3.19 -1.73 -15.67
C ASN A 7 -1.93 -2.03 -16.49
N TYR A 8 -1.49 -3.28 -16.51
CA TYR A 8 -0.36 -3.71 -17.35
C TYR A 8 -0.67 -3.53 -18.85
N GLU A 9 -1.84 -3.96 -19.30
CA GLU A 9 -2.24 -3.80 -20.71
C GLU A 9 -2.44 -2.33 -21.09
N ALA A 10 -3.00 -1.51 -20.20
CA ALA A 10 -3.13 -0.07 -20.41
C ALA A 10 -1.75 0.59 -20.56
N LEU A 11 -0.79 0.27 -19.69
CA LEU A 11 0.58 0.78 -19.77
C LEU A 11 1.29 0.31 -21.06
N LYS A 12 1.08 -0.95 -21.46
CA LYS A 12 1.60 -1.48 -22.73
C LYS A 12 1.04 -0.71 -23.92
N GLN A 13 -0.27 -0.48 -23.96
CA GLN A 13 -0.93 0.28 -25.01
C GLN A 13 -0.48 1.74 -25.04
N PHE A 14 -0.34 2.37 -23.87
CA PHE A 14 0.21 3.72 -23.74
C PHE A 14 1.61 3.81 -24.37
N LEU A 15 2.53 2.91 -24.00
CA LEU A 15 3.90 2.91 -24.53
C LEU A 15 3.96 2.56 -26.03
N ASN A 16 3.00 1.78 -26.54
CA ASN A 16 2.89 1.55 -27.98
C ASN A 16 2.36 2.76 -28.74
N LYS A 17 1.44 3.52 -28.14
CA LYS A 17 0.89 4.75 -28.72
C LYS A 17 1.89 5.91 -28.68
N PHE A 18 2.73 5.97 -27.64
CA PHE A 18 3.76 6.98 -27.45
C PHE A 18 5.16 6.33 -27.37
N PRO A 19 5.69 5.85 -28.50
CA PRO A 19 6.94 5.09 -28.55
C PRO A 19 8.17 5.87 -28.05
N GLU A 20 8.13 7.20 -28.06
CA GLU A 20 9.18 8.09 -27.54
C GLU A 20 9.46 7.92 -26.04
N TYR A 21 8.53 7.30 -25.30
CA TYR A 21 8.72 6.97 -23.88
C TYR A 21 9.23 5.54 -23.64
N LYS A 22 9.30 4.68 -24.66
CA LYS A 22 9.82 3.31 -24.50
C LYS A 22 11.28 3.34 -24.02
N GLY A 23 11.62 2.43 -23.11
CA GLY A 23 12.97 2.31 -22.54
C GLY A 23 13.31 3.37 -21.47
N ARG A 24 12.53 4.46 -21.34
CA ARG A 24 12.77 5.47 -20.30
C ARG A 24 12.57 4.89 -18.90
N PRO A 25 13.35 5.36 -17.90
CA PRO A 25 13.10 5.06 -16.50
C PRO A 25 11.62 5.31 -16.14
N THR A 26 10.94 4.27 -15.67
CA THR A 26 9.52 4.31 -15.31
C THR A 26 9.39 4.16 -13.80
N ILE A 27 8.67 5.08 -13.16
CA ILE A 27 8.26 4.97 -11.75
C ILE A 27 6.74 4.91 -11.74
N ILE A 28 6.18 3.98 -10.97
CA ILE A 28 4.73 3.93 -10.73
C ILE A 28 4.45 4.47 -9.33
N SER A 29 3.51 5.41 -9.22
CA SER A 29 3.16 6.05 -7.97
C SER A 29 1.65 6.03 -7.73
N GLY A 30 1.25 6.18 -6.47
CA GLY A 30 -0.15 6.22 -6.08
C GLY A 30 -0.34 6.20 -4.57
N GLU A 31 -1.60 6.33 -4.15
CA GLU A 31 -1.97 6.55 -2.76
C GLU A 31 -3.08 5.58 -2.31
N SER A 32 -3.25 5.40 -1.00
CA SER A 32 -4.38 4.69 -0.41
C SER A 32 -4.41 3.23 -0.88
N TYR A 33 -5.48 2.78 -1.55
CA TYR A 33 -5.57 1.39 -2.02
C TYR A 33 -4.57 1.06 -3.14
N ALA A 34 -3.86 2.06 -3.69
CA ALA A 34 -2.70 1.83 -4.55
C ALA A 34 -1.58 1.04 -3.84
N GLY A 35 -1.58 0.98 -2.50
CA GLY A 35 -0.77 0.04 -1.73
C GLY A 35 -0.98 -1.43 -2.12
N VAL A 36 -2.15 -1.78 -2.67
CA VAL A 36 -2.44 -3.09 -3.27
C VAL A 36 -2.13 -3.09 -4.77
N TYR A 37 -2.58 -2.06 -5.50
CA TYR A 37 -2.46 -2.04 -6.96
C TYR A 37 -1.02 -2.00 -7.46
N LEU A 38 -0.16 -1.18 -6.86
CA LEU A 38 1.17 -0.91 -7.37
C LEU A 38 2.13 -2.09 -7.18
N PRO A 39 2.22 -2.75 -6.00
CA PRO A 39 3.04 -3.96 -5.87
C PRO A 39 2.59 -5.07 -6.82
N MET A 40 1.28 -5.20 -7.04
CA MET A 40 0.74 -6.22 -7.94
C MET A 40 1.04 -5.92 -9.42
N LEU A 41 0.96 -4.65 -9.83
CA LEU A 41 1.40 -4.21 -11.16
C LEU A 41 2.91 -4.37 -11.34
N ALA A 42 3.73 -3.93 -10.37
CA ALA A 42 5.18 -4.05 -10.42
C ALA A 42 5.62 -5.51 -10.59
N ASN A 43 5.03 -6.42 -9.81
CA ASN A 43 5.27 -7.86 -9.92
C ASN A 43 4.93 -8.40 -11.32
N LEU A 44 3.81 -7.96 -11.91
CA LEU A 44 3.45 -8.35 -13.28
C LEU A 44 4.44 -7.80 -14.31
N ILE A 45 4.87 -6.55 -14.19
CA ILE A 45 5.86 -5.93 -15.08
C ILE A 45 7.17 -6.73 -15.03
N ILE A 46 7.67 -7.04 -13.83
CA ILE A 46 8.91 -7.81 -13.62
C ILE A 46 8.78 -9.21 -14.24
N LYS A 47 7.68 -9.92 -14.00
CA LYS A 47 7.46 -11.27 -14.56
C LYS A 47 7.31 -11.29 -16.08
N ARG A 48 6.91 -10.18 -16.70
CA ARG A 48 6.60 -10.10 -18.14
C ARG A 48 7.61 -9.31 -18.96
N GLN A 49 8.80 -9.02 -18.41
CA GLN A 49 9.87 -8.31 -19.14
C GLN A 49 10.20 -8.92 -20.51
N LYS A 50 10.17 -10.26 -20.64
CA LYS A 50 10.38 -10.95 -21.92
C LYS A 50 9.25 -10.75 -22.93
N LYS A 51 8.03 -10.42 -22.48
CA LYS A 51 6.86 -10.18 -23.35
C LYS A 51 6.76 -8.72 -23.78
N PHE A 52 7.04 -7.80 -22.87
CA PHE A 52 7.10 -6.37 -23.16
C PHE A 52 8.01 -5.70 -22.13
N SER A 53 9.10 -5.10 -22.60
CA SER A 53 10.11 -4.50 -21.72
C SER A 53 9.65 -3.14 -21.22
N ILE A 54 9.60 -2.98 -19.91
CA ILE A 54 9.31 -1.72 -19.21
C ILE A 54 10.45 -1.51 -18.23
N ASN A 55 11.18 -0.40 -18.38
CA ASN A 55 12.31 -0.04 -17.53
C ASN A 55 11.84 0.51 -16.17
N LEU A 56 11.16 -0.34 -15.39
CA LEU A 56 10.65 -0.02 -14.06
C LEU A 56 11.82 0.20 -13.09
N LYS A 57 11.89 1.40 -12.49
CA LYS A 57 12.92 1.80 -11.52
C LYS A 57 12.43 1.90 -10.10
N GLY A 58 11.13 2.10 -9.89
CA GLY A 58 10.62 2.29 -8.55
C GLY A 58 9.12 2.25 -8.45
N VAL A 59 8.67 2.08 -7.21
CA VAL A 59 7.29 2.15 -6.78
C VAL A 59 7.21 3.13 -5.62
N LEU A 60 6.33 4.14 -5.72
CA LEU A 60 6.12 5.14 -4.68
C LEU A 60 4.69 5.02 -4.15
N ILE A 61 4.53 4.77 -2.85
CA ILE A 61 3.21 4.51 -2.25
C ILE A 61 2.99 5.51 -1.11
N GLY A 62 2.03 6.41 -1.27
CA GLY A 62 1.57 7.31 -0.21
C GLY A 62 0.46 6.68 0.62
N ASN A 63 0.55 6.72 1.95
CA ASN A 63 -0.49 6.27 2.90
C ASN A 63 -1.19 4.95 2.48
N GLY A 64 -0.38 3.98 2.04
CA GLY A 64 -0.87 2.82 1.30
C GLY A 64 -1.54 1.76 2.16
N ALA A 65 -2.54 1.08 1.61
CA ALA A 65 -3.05 -0.19 2.15
C ALA A 65 -2.03 -1.32 1.88
N LEU A 66 -1.16 -1.59 2.86
CA LEU A 66 -0.07 -2.58 2.74
C LEU A 66 -0.33 -3.87 3.52
N SER A 67 -0.86 -3.75 4.73
CA SER A 67 -1.17 -4.89 5.60
C SER A 67 -2.38 -4.57 6.46
N GLY A 68 -3.37 -5.46 6.44
CA GLY A 68 -4.54 -5.34 7.31
C GLY A 68 -4.15 -5.43 8.78
N ILE A 69 -3.28 -6.38 9.14
CA ILE A 69 -2.85 -6.62 10.52
C ILE A 69 -2.12 -5.40 11.09
N ILE A 70 -1.12 -4.87 10.36
CA ILE A 70 -0.37 -3.69 10.82
C ILE A 70 -1.33 -2.50 10.97
N ARG A 71 -2.20 -2.26 9.98
CA ARG A 71 -3.18 -1.17 10.05
C ARG A 71 -4.11 -1.29 11.26
N PHE A 72 -4.66 -2.47 11.53
CA PHE A 72 -5.54 -2.68 12.67
C PHE A 72 -4.83 -2.50 14.01
N ASN A 73 -3.56 -2.90 14.10
CA ASN A 73 -2.78 -2.76 15.33
C ASN A 73 -2.34 -1.31 15.58
N THR A 74 -1.98 -0.57 14.54
CA THR A 74 -1.46 0.80 14.71
C THR A 74 -2.54 1.87 14.79
N MET A 75 -3.74 1.62 14.26
CA MET A 75 -4.80 2.64 14.23
C MET A 75 -5.29 3.05 15.62
N PRO A 76 -5.56 2.15 16.59
CA PRO A 76 -5.92 2.55 17.95
C PRO A 76 -4.79 3.31 18.66
N LEU A 77 -3.54 2.88 18.48
CA LEU A 77 -2.35 3.56 19.04
C LEU A 77 -2.22 4.99 18.49
N TYR A 78 -2.37 5.15 17.18
CA TYR A 78 -2.36 6.47 16.54
C TYR A 78 -3.49 7.34 17.06
N ALA A 79 -4.71 6.80 17.17
CA ALA A 79 -5.88 7.54 17.63
C ALA A 79 -5.71 8.03 19.08
N TYR A 80 -5.25 7.17 19.99
CA TYR A 80 -5.05 7.56 21.38
C TYR A 80 -3.89 8.57 21.53
N GLY A 81 -2.73 8.30 20.91
CA GLY A 81 -1.57 9.18 20.97
C GLY A 81 -1.75 10.57 20.32
N HIS A 82 -2.84 10.78 19.58
CA HIS A 82 -3.19 12.07 18.98
C HIS A 82 -4.52 12.62 19.54
N ALA A 83 -4.99 12.11 20.69
CA ALA A 83 -6.21 12.55 21.36
C ALA A 83 -7.48 12.51 20.48
N ILE A 84 -7.55 11.57 19.53
CA ILE A 84 -8.74 11.31 18.70
C ILE A 84 -9.77 10.48 19.47
N ILE A 85 -9.30 9.62 20.37
CA ILE A 85 -10.12 8.81 21.28
C ILE A 85 -9.74 9.09 22.73
N ASP A 86 -10.67 8.86 23.65
CA ASP A 86 -10.47 9.04 25.08
C ASP A 86 -9.90 7.78 25.77
N GLU A 87 -9.59 7.93 27.06
CA GLU A 87 -9.07 6.87 27.92
C GLU A 87 -10.04 5.68 28.01
N GLU A 88 -11.35 5.93 28.07
CA GLU A 88 -12.36 4.87 28.17
C GLU A 88 -12.31 3.94 26.95
N LEU A 89 -12.26 4.52 25.75
CA LEU A 89 -12.19 3.75 24.51
C LEU A 89 -10.82 3.08 24.33
N TRP A 90 -9.73 3.71 24.77
CA TRP A 90 -8.40 3.11 24.79
C TRP A 90 -8.33 1.85 25.68
N GLN A 91 -8.83 1.95 26.91
CA GLN A 91 -8.92 0.84 27.86
C GLN A 91 -9.84 -0.28 27.34
N TYR A 92 -10.92 0.08 26.63
CA TYR A 92 -11.79 -0.88 25.97
C TYR A 92 -11.03 -1.71 24.91
N PHE A 93 -10.26 -1.06 24.04
CA PHE A 93 -9.41 -1.77 23.06
C PHE A 93 -8.38 -2.65 23.75
N GLY A 94 -7.75 -2.17 24.82
CA GLY A 94 -6.79 -2.95 25.61
C GLY A 94 -7.35 -4.26 26.16
N LYS A 95 -8.54 -4.19 26.75
CA LYS A 95 -9.22 -5.35 27.33
C LYS A 95 -9.75 -6.31 26.26
N LYS A 96 -10.36 -5.81 25.19
CA LYS A 96 -11.06 -6.64 24.20
C LYS A 96 -10.16 -7.15 23.07
N CYS A 97 -9.21 -6.35 22.61
CA CYS A 97 -8.44 -6.65 21.40
C CYS A 97 -7.05 -7.23 21.68
N CYS A 98 -6.47 -6.98 22.87
CA CYS A 98 -5.10 -7.40 23.15
C CYS A 98 -4.88 -8.10 24.50
N LYS A 99 -5.94 -8.59 25.15
CA LYS A 99 -5.88 -9.36 26.41
C LYS A 99 -5.10 -8.64 27.53
N GLY A 100 -5.23 -7.31 27.64
CA GLY A 100 -4.59 -6.53 28.71
C GLY A 100 -3.18 -6.01 28.38
N CYS A 101 -2.86 -5.81 27.10
CA CYS A 101 -1.59 -5.23 26.67
C CYS A 101 -1.45 -3.72 26.91
N VAL A 102 -2.53 -3.05 27.29
CA VAL A 102 -2.51 -1.64 27.64
C VAL A 102 -2.06 -1.55 29.08
N VAL A 103 -0.76 -1.29 29.25
CA VAL A 103 -0.15 -1.04 30.55
C VAL A 103 -0.42 0.42 30.89
N ASP A 104 -1.03 0.66 32.04
CA ASP A 104 -1.16 1.99 32.61
C ASP A 104 0.26 2.52 32.89
N GLU A 105 0.62 3.73 32.44
CA GLU A 105 1.93 4.33 32.75
C GLU A 105 2.07 4.70 34.24
N ASN A 106 1.06 4.41 35.07
CA ASN A 106 1.00 4.69 36.50
C ASN A 106 1.10 3.44 37.41
N THR A 107 1.57 2.30 36.89
CA THR A 107 1.93 1.09 37.68
C THR A 107 3.38 0.69 37.50
#